data_AF-A0A0F9BTB3-F1
#
_entry.id   AF-A0A0F9BTB3-F1
#
_cell.length_a   1.000
_cell.length_b   1.000
_cell.length_c   1.000
_cell.angle_alpha   90.00
_cell.angle_beta   90.00
_cell.angle_gamma   90.00
#
_symmetry.space_group_name_H-M   'P 1'
#
loop_
_entity.id
_entity.type
_entity.pdbx_description
1 polymer ?
#
loop_
_entity_poly.entity_id
_entity_poly.type
_entity_poly.pdbx_seq_one_letter_code
_entity_poly.pdbx_strand_id
1 'polypeptide(L)'
;TQGDASYPVDNGTLSGKITDLQACLNLNALAIAPDTNSASKTNPAHKALFALLENIEDLPADESEETMADSVFDWLDEDSITYRSGAEEDEYLSRDFPYMTANSLFASTSELRLVKGFNPLVMEKVLPYVCVIPGSTLLSINVNTLIPEQALILSALIESLSLSGAEAVIGARPQTGFDTIDEFFEQVKQQGGTNTDSVKSLFSIKSEYFKLQTQANFVDLRFSMTTLLHAKDGDVTILARKFGGVQ
;
A
#
# COMPACT_ATOMS: atom_id res chain seq x y z
N THR A 1 -11.24 10.59 -1.95
CA THR A 1 -10.49 11.61 -1.18
C THR A 1 -11.45 12.72 -0.77
N GLN A 2 -11.56 13.06 0.52
CA GLN A 2 -12.20 14.33 0.90
C GLN A 2 -11.18 15.45 0.61
N GLY A 3 -11.63 16.47 -0.14
CA GLY A 3 -10.79 17.57 -0.64
C GLY A 3 -10.17 18.41 0.47
N ASP A 4 -9.16 19.21 0.10
CA ASP A 4 -8.42 20.09 1.02
C ASP A 4 -9.37 21.02 1.79
N ALA A 5 -9.63 20.68 3.05
CA ALA A 5 -10.43 21.52 3.93
C ALA A 5 -9.53 22.62 4.50
N SER A 6 -9.80 23.88 4.15
CA SER A 6 -9.05 25.04 4.62
C SER A 6 -9.84 25.79 5.70
N TYR A 7 -9.18 26.06 6.83
CA TYR A 7 -9.72 26.72 8.00
C TYR A 7 -8.90 27.98 8.30
N PRO A 8 -9.52 29.17 8.30
CA PRO A 8 -8.83 30.39 8.68
C PRO A 8 -8.52 30.38 10.19
N VAL A 9 -7.33 30.84 10.55
CA VAL A 9 -6.89 31.05 11.94
C VAL A 9 -6.26 32.44 12.04
N ASP A 10 -6.05 32.95 13.26
CA ASP A 10 -5.44 34.25 13.46
C ASP A 10 -4.07 34.32 12.75
N ASN A 11 -3.96 35.22 11.77
CA ASN A 11 -2.79 35.45 10.93
C ASN A 11 -2.35 34.24 10.08
N GLY A 12 -3.26 33.33 9.72
CA GLY A 12 -2.90 32.17 8.93
C GLY A 12 -4.04 31.32 8.41
N THR A 13 -3.67 30.19 7.80
CA THR A 13 -4.60 29.17 7.30
C THR A 13 -4.10 27.80 7.71
N LEU A 14 -5.00 26.95 8.19
CA LEU A 14 -4.76 25.52 8.39
C LEU A 14 -5.52 24.75 7.32
N SER A 15 -4.82 23.93 6.53
CA SER A 15 -5.46 22.99 5.61
C SER A 15 -5.19 21.54 5.99
N GLY A 16 -6.11 20.65 5.61
CA GLY A 16 -6.02 19.23 5.88
C GLY A 16 -6.54 18.38 4.73
N LYS A 17 -5.85 17.26 4.46
CA LYS A 17 -6.26 16.20 3.55
C LYS A 17 -6.25 14.87 4.28
N ILE A 18 -7.35 14.12 4.17
CA ILE A 18 -7.46 12.75 4.69
C ILE A 18 -7.43 11.77 3.51
N THR A 19 -6.54 10.80 3.61
CA THR A 19 -6.41 9.69 2.67
C THR A 19 -6.64 8.38 3.41
N ASP A 20 -7.40 7.48 2.80
CA ASP A 20 -7.62 6.12 3.30
C ASP A 20 -6.37 5.26 3.07
N LEU A 21 -5.81 4.65 4.13
CA LEU A 21 -4.64 3.76 4.06
C LEU A 21 -5.01 2.30 3.84
N GLN A 22 -6.28 2.01 3.61
CA GLN A 22 -6.77 0.73 3.11
C GLN A 22 -7.10 0.80 1.60
N ALA A 23 -6.90 1.94 0.94
CA ALA A 23 -6.98 2.06 -0.53
C ALA A 23 -5.63 1.79 -1.21
N CYS A 24 -4.83 0.87 -0.68
CA CYS A 24 -3.47 0.58 -1.12
C CYS A 24 -3.04 -0.82 -0.64
N LEU A 25 -2.07 -1.43 -1.31
CA LEU A 25 -1.42 -2.64 -0.83
C LEU A 25 -0.51 -2.30 0.35
N ASN A 26 -0.90 -2.71 1.56
CA ASN A 26 -0.06 -2.55 2.76
C ASN A 26 1.14 -3.49 2.66
N LEU A 27 2.35 -2.95 2.49
CA LEU A 27 3.58 -3.73 2.34
C LEU A 27 3.85 -4.62 3.56
N ASN A 28 3.48 -4.17 4.77
CA ASN A 28 3.63 -4.96 5.98
C ASN A 28 2.81 -6.26 5.97
N ALA A 29 1.81 -6.41 5.10
CA ALA A 29 1.10 -7.67 4.94
C ALA A 29 1.96 -8.80 4.37
N LEU A 30 3.09 -8.47 3.72
CA LEU A 30 4.05 -9.46 3.22
C LEU A 30 4.75 -10.21 4.37
N ALA A 31 4.79 -9.65 5.58
CA ALA A 31 5.37 -10.31 6.76
C ALA A 31 4.52 -11.47 7.30
N ILE A 32 3.27 -11.65 6.84
CA ILE A 32 2.43 -12.74 7.32
C ILE A 32 3.00 -14.07 6.84
N ALA A 33 3.33 -14.96 7.79
CA ALA A 33 3.82 -16.29 7.48
C ALA A 33 2.89 -17.01 6.47
N PRO A 34 3.44 -17.67 5.43
CA PRO A 34 2.66 -18.44 4.47
C PRO A 34 1.82 -19.52 5.16
N ASP A 35 0.67 -19.87 4.56
CA ASP A 35 -0.10 -21.03 5.02
C ASP A 35 0.73 -22.30 4.85
N THR A 36 0.99 -23.00 5.95
CA THR A 36 1.78 -24.24 5.99
C THR A 36 1.17 -25.37 5.15
N ASN A 37 -0.12 -25.28 4.80
CA ASN A 37 -0.81 -26.24 3.95
C ASN A 37 -0.82 -25.85 2.46
N SER A 38 -0.32 -24.67 2.12
CA SER A 38 -0.18 -24.22 0.74
C SER A 38 1.12 -24.72 0.13
N ALA A 39 1.09 -25.06 -1.16
CA ALA A 39 2.32 -25.26 -1.93
C ALA A 39 3.12 -23.94 -2.12
N SER A 40 2.46 -22.79 -1.88
CA SER A 40 3.07 -21.46 -1.93
C SER A 40 3.94 -21.23 -0.70
N LYS A 41 5.23 -20.95 -0.91
CA LYS A 41 6.14 -20.50 0.15
C LYS A 41 6.01 -19.00 0.47
N THR A 42 4.99 -18.35 -0.06
CA THR A 42 4.67 -16.91 0.15
C THR A 42 3.18 -16.74 0.37
N ASN A 43 2.77 -15.52 0.75
CA ASN A 43 1.38 -15.15 1.05
C ASN A 43 0.70 -14.36 -0.09
N PRO A 44 -0.61 -14.06 0.01
CA PRO A 44 -1.32 -13.27 -1.00
C PRO A 44 -0.76 -11.86 -1.22
N ALA A 45 -0.17 -11.22 -0.21
CA ALA A 45 0.38 -9.87 -0.33
C ALA A 45 1.65 -9.86 -1.20
N HIS A 46 2.51 -10.87 -1.07
CA HIS A 46 3.70 -11.05 -1.93
C HIS A 46 3.29 -11.26 -3.39
N LYS A 47 2.33 -12.16 -3.64
CA LYS A 47 1.79 -12.39 -5.00
C LYS A 47 1.20 -11.12 -5.60
N ALA A 48 0.48 -10.34 -4.81
CA ALA A 48 -0.09 -9.07 -5.24
C ALA A 48 1.00 -8.04 -5.56
N LEU A 49 2.04 -7.93 -4.73
CA LEU A 49 3.16 -7.03 -5.02
C LEU A 49 3.87 -7.42 -6.31
N PHE A 50 4.15 -8.71 -6.50
CA PHE A 50 4.80 -9.21 -7.72
C PHE A 50 3.96 -8.92 -8.96
N ALA A 51 2.68 -9.31 -8.96
CA ALA A 51 1.77 -9.05 -10.08
C ALA A 51 1.60 -7.54 -10.36
N LEU A 52 1.59 -6.71 -9.32
CA LEU A 52 1.55 -5.25 -9.46
C LEU A 52 2.83 -4.74 -10.16
N LEU A 53 4.01 -5.18 -9.74
CA LEU A 53 5.28 -4.78 -10.35
C LEU A 53 5.35 -5.19 -11.83
N GLU A 54 4.92 -6.41 -12.18
CA GLU A 54 4.89 -6.91 -13.56
C GLU A 54 3.98 -6.08 -14.50
N ASN A 55 2.98 -5.41 -13.93
CA ASN A 55 1.95 -4.71 -14.70
C ASN A 55 2.04 -3.18 -14.57
N ILE A 56 3.05 -2.65 -13.87
CA ILE A 56 3.35 -1.21 -13.93
C ILE A 56 4.03 -0.90 -15.28
N GLU A 57 3.43 0.02 -16.03
CA GLU A 57 4.00 0.47 -17.30
C GLU A 57 5.31 1.26 -17.12
N ASP A 58 6.29 0.92 -17.95
CA ASP A 58 7.62 1.55 -18.01
C ASP A 58 8.30 1.63 -16.63
N LEU A 59 8.33 0.53 -15.89
CA LEU A 59 9.03 0.43 -14.61
C LEU A 59 10.55 0.51 -14.84
N PRO A 60 11.25 1.58 -14.40
CA PRO A 60 12.66 1.77 -14.69
C PRO A 60 13.54 1.08 -13.62
N ALA A 61 13.34 -0.23 -13.48
CA ALA A 61 14.05 -1.08 -12.52
C ALA A 61 15.33 -1.66 -13.13
N ASP A 62 16.38 -1.76 -12.30
CA ASP A 62 17.62 -2.45 -12.65
C ASP A 62 17.54 -3.95 -12.29
N GLU A 63 16.59 -4.31 -11.44
CA GLU A 63 16.30 -5.67 -10.96
C GLU A 63 15.01 -6.18 -11.60
N SER A 64 14.83 -7.50 -11.65
CA SER A 64 13.55 -8.07 -12.07
C SER A 64 12.46 -7.83 -11.03
N GLU A 65 11.21 -7.86 -11.47
CA GLU A 65 10.02 -7.68 -10.63
C GLU A 65 9.91 -8.79 -9.57
N GLU A 66 10.35 -10.02 -9.89
CA GLU A 66 10.45 -11.13 -8.93
C GLU A 66 11.48 -10.82 -7.84
N THR A 67 12.70 -10.41 -8.21
CA THR A 67 13.76 -10.00 -7.27
C THR A 67 13.27 -8.88 -6.35
N MET A 68 12.56 -7.90 -6.90
CA MET A 68 12.01 -6.80 -6.11
C MET A 68 10.96 -7.27 -5.09
N ALA A 69 10.02 -8.11 -5.50
CA ALA A 69 8.99 -8.64 -4.59
C ALA A 69 9.60 -9.54 -3.51
N ASP A 70 10.53 -10.41 -3.88
CA ASP A 70 11.26 -11.29 -2.97
C ASP A 70 12.12 -10.48 -1.99
N SER A 71 12.77 -9.40 -2.45
CA SER A 71 13.57 -8.54 -1.57
C SER A 71 12.72 -7.77 -0.55
N VAL A 72 11.47 -7.44 -0.85
CA VAL A 72 10.54 -6.86 0.13
C VAL A 72 10.09 -7.91 1.14
N PHE A 73 9.94 -9.17 0.71
CA PHE A 73 9.58 -10.28 1.59
C PHE A 73 10.69 -10.56 2.61
N ASP A 74 11.94 -10.74 2.15
CA ASP A 74 13.13 -10.91 3.02
C ASP A 74 13.38 -9.68 3.90
N TRP A 75 13.00 -8.48 3.45
CA TRP A 75 13.14 -7.29 4.30
C TRP A 75 12.27 -7.37 5.57
N LEU A 76 11.16 -8.09 5.50
CA LEU A 76 10.06 -8.07 6.46
C LEU A 76 9.98 -9.30 7.35
N ASP A 77 10.40 -10.47 6.87
CA ASP A 77 10.33 -11.70 7.65
C ASP A 77 11.39 -11.71 8.77
N GLU A 78 11.19 -12.58 9.77
CA GLU A 78 11.97 -12.54 11.01
C GLU A 78 13.30 -13.30 10.91
N ASP A 79 13.46 -14.16 9.89
CA ASP A 79 14.67 -14.94 9.70
C ASP A 79 15.68 -14.19 8.81
N SER A 80 16.84 -14.81 8.54
CA SER A 80 17.89 -14.22 7.70
C SER A 80 18.17 -15.13 6.50
N ILE A 81 17.15 -15.85 6.01
CA ILE A 81 17.27 -16.83 4.93
C ILE A 81 16.70 -16.22 3.65
N THR A 82 17.60 -15.93 2.72
CA THR A 82 17.23 -15.34 1.43
C THR A 82 16.18 -16.18 0.70
N TYR A 83 15.02 -15.58 0.41
CA TYR A 83 14.00 -16.20 -0.40
C TYR A 83 14.34 -16.05 -1.88
N ARG A 84 14.72 -17.16 -2.53
CA ARG A 84 15.01 -17.22 -3.98
C ARG A 84 15.99 -16.14 -4.46
N SER A 85 15.47 -15.07 -5.06
CA SER A 85 16.20 -13.95 -5.65
C SER A 85 16.16 -12.70 -4.76
N GLY A 86 15.64 -12.82 -3.54
CA GLY A 86 15.57 -11.76 -2.55
C GLY A 86 16.94 -11.32 -2.05
N ALA A 87 16.93 -10.66 -0.90
CA ALA A 87 18.08 -9.94 -0.40
C ALA A 87 18.08 -9.90 1.13
N GLU A 88 19.19 -10.37 1.69
CA GLU A 88 19.40 -10.43 3.14
C GLU A 88 20.66 -9.66 3.57
N GLU A 89 21.11 -9.91 4.80
CA GLU A 89 22.25 -9.23 5.41
C GLU A 89 23.50 -9.23 4.52
N ASP A 90 23.78 -10.32 3.80
CA ASP A 90 24.96 -10.43 2.93
C ASP A 90 24.92 -9.43 1.75
N GLU A 91 23.75 -9.27 1.14
CA GLU A 91 23.51 -8.26 0.10
C GLU A 91 23.69 -6.85 0.66
N TYR A 92 23.03 -6.50 1.76
CA TYR A 92 23.03 -5.13 2.27
C TYR A 92 24.37 -4.73 2.92
N LEU A 93 25.09 -5.67 3.53
CA LEU A 93 26.43 -5.43 4.09
C LEU A 93 27.51 -5.27 2.99
N SER A 94 27.25 -5.72 1.77
CA SER A 94 28.18 -5.60 0.64
C SER A 94 28.18 -4.23 -0.03
N ARG A 95 27.22 -3.36 0.31
CA ARG A 95 27.05 -2.04 -0.32
C ARG A 95 28.14 -1.04 0.11
N ASP A 96 28.32 0.01 -0.68
CA ASP A 96 29.26 1.11 -0.37
C ASP A 96 29.00 1.74 1.01
N PHE A 97 27.72 1.81 1.40
CA PHE A 97 27.26 2.19 2.73
C PHE A 97 26.53 1.00 3.35
N PRO A 98 27.22 0.12 4.08
CA PRO A 98 26.63 -1.09 4.65
C PRO A 98 25.54 -0.79 5.67
N TYR A 99 24.49 -1.61 5.67
CA TYR A 99 23.47 -1.69 6.71
C TYR A 99 22.92 -3.11 6.77
N MET A 100 22.08 -3.39 7.76
CA MET A 100 21.42 -4.70 7.92
C MET A 100 20.01 -4.65 7.34
N THR A 101 19.50 -5.81 6.90
CA THR A 101 18.08 -6.04 6.69
C THR A 101 17.31 -5.67 7.96
N ALA A 102 16.06 -5.21 7.83
CA ALA A 102 15.27 -4.82 8.99
C ALA A 102 14.76 -6.01 9.81
N ASN A 103 14.42 -7.12 9.14
CA ASN A 103 13.76 -8.31 9.68
C ASN A 103 12.57 -7.95 10.58
N SER A 104 11.80 -6.97 10.11
CA SER A 104 10.74 -6.32 10.86
C SER A 104 9.85 -5.51 9.92
N LEU A 105 8.63 -5.23 10.37
CA LEU A 105 7.68 -4.38 9.66
C LEU A 105 8.27 -3.00 9.35
N PHE A 106 7.93 -2.48 8.17
CA PHE A 106 8.17 -1.08 7.83
C PHE A 106 7.43 -0.16 8.80
N ALA A 107 8.12 0.91 9.20
CA ALA A 107 7.55 2.06 9.88
C ALA A 107 7.16 3.18 8.89
N SER A 108 7.75 3.21 7.69
CA SER A 108 7.47 4.19 6.65
C SER A 108 7.70 3.63 5.25
N THR A 109 6.82 4.00 4.31
CA THR A 109 7.02 3.74 2.86
C THR A 109 8.38 4.19 2.33
N SER A 110 9.05 5.16 2.97
CA SER A 110 10.39 5.62 2.56
C SER A 110 11.48 4.58 2.75
N GLU A 111 11.29 3.60 3.64
CA GLU A 111 12.24 2.51 3.85
C GLU A 111 12.34 1.59 2.64
N LEU A 112 11.33 1.58 1.78
CA LEU A 112 11.38 0.87 0.50
C LEU A 112 12.61 1.28 -0.32
N ARG A 113 13.12 2.51 -0.17
CA ARG A 113 14.34 3.00 -0.83
C ARG A 113 15.62 2.21 -0.46
N LEU A 114 15.61 1.54 0.68
CA LEU A 114 16.70 0.71 1.19
C LEU A 114 16.63 -0.73 0.64
N VAL A 115 15.47 -1.16 0.16
CA VAL A 115 15.28 -2.49 -0.40
C VAL A 115 15.91 -2.58 -1.79
N LYS A 116 16.51 -3.72 -2.11
CA LYS A 116 17.09 -4.01 -3.44
C LYS A 116 16.03 -3.81 -4.55
N GLY A 117 16.44 -3.14 -5.63
CA GLY A 117 15.58 -2.83 -6.79
C GLY A 117 14.72 -1.56 -6.70
N PHE A 118 14.66 -0.88 -5.54
CA PHE A 118 13.82 0.32 -5.37
C PHE A 118 14.63 1.62 -5.44
N ASN A 119 14.94 2.03 -6.66
CA ASN A 119 15.50 3.36 -6.95
C ASN A 119 14.41 4.47 -6.92
N PRO A 120 14.75 5.76 -6.94
CA PRO A 120 13.76 6.84 -6.87
C PRO A 120 12.72 6.84 -8.00
N LEU A 121 13.10 6.41 -9.21
CA LEU A 121 12.21 6.38 -10.37
C LEU A 121 11.22 5.21 -10.26
N VAL A 122 11.68 4.05 -9.79
CA VAL A 122 10.82 2.91 -9.41
C VAL A 122 9.83 3.34 -8.32
N MET A 123 10.32 4.02 -7.29
CA MET A 123 9.45 4.50 -6.21
C MET A 123 8.34 5.42 -6.71
N GLU A 124 8.62 6.35 -7.63
CA GLU A 124 7.60 7.24 -8.21
C GLU A 124 6.45 6.45 -8.85
N LYS A 125 6.76 5.33 -9.52
CA LYS A 125 5.79 4.45 -10.16
C LYS A 125 5.04 3.54 -9.18
N VAL A 126 5.68 3.10 -8.09
CA VAL A 126 5.13 2.11 -7.14
C VAL A 126 4.28 2.76 -6.03
N LEU A 127 4.69 3.93 -5.54
CA LEU A 127 4.05 4.61 -4.40
C LEU A 127 2.54 4.92 -4.56
N PRO A 128 1.96 5.10 -5.77
CA PRO A 128 0.51 5.24 -5.92
C PRO A 128 -0.30 4.02 -5.45
N TYR A 129 0.31 2.83 -5.47
CA TYR A 129 -0.39 1.57 -5.24
C TYR A 129 -0.13 0.96 -3.86
N VAL A 130 0.98 1.31 -3.22
CA VAL A 130 1.43 0.69 -1.97
C VAL A 130 1.37 1.65 -0.79
N CYS A 131 1.31 1.11 0.41
CA CYS A 131 1.40 1.88 1.64
C CYS A 131 2.05 1.07 2.76
N VAL A 132 2.29 1.75 3.88
CA VAL A 132 2.78 1.14 5.12
C VAL A 132 1.86 1.61 6.24
N ILE A 133 1.28 0.64 6.97
CA ILE A 133 0.56 0.88 8.20
C ILE A 133 1.45 0.39 9.36
N PRO A 134 2.08 1.30 10.14
CA PRO A 134 3.02 0.89 11.18
C PRO A 134 2.37 -0.04 12.20
N GLY A 135 3.04 -1.16 12.49
CA GLY A 135 2.57 -2.16 13.45
C GLY A 135 1.36 -2.98 13.00
N SER A 136 0.95 -2.89 11.72
CA SER A 136 -0.18 -3.64 11.19
C SER A 136 0.21 -4.40 9.93
N THR A 137 -0.06 -5.70 9.93
CA THR A 137 0.07 -6.59 8.77
C THR A 137 -1.25 -6.76 8.02
N LEU A 138 -2.28 -5.95 8.33
CA LEU A 138 -3.60 -6.07 7.73
C LEU A 138 -3.53 -5.90 6.20
N LEU A 139 -3.99 -6.91 5.47
CA LEU A 139 -4.35 -6.82 4.06
C LEU A 139 -5.87 -6.79 3.93
N SER A 140 -6.43 -5.59 3.82
CA SER A 140 -7.87 -5.40 3.64
C SER A 140 -8.11 -4.14 2.81
N ILE A 141 -8.33 -4.33 1.50
CA ILE A 141 -8.46 -3.25 0.53
C ILE A 141 -9.87 -2.66 0.60
N ASN A 142 -9.98 -1.37 0.94
CA ASN A 142 -11.23 -0.64 0.91
C ASN A 142 -11.62 -0.28 -0.53
N VAL A 143 -12.56 -1.04 -1.09
CA VAL A 143 -13.01 -0.88 -2.47
C VAL A 143 -13.80 0.41 -2.70
N ASN A 144 -14.30 1.06 -1.63
CA ASN A 144 -15.08 2.28 -1.75
C ASN A 144 -14.22 3.55 -1.93
N THR A 145 -12.92 3.45 -1.69
CA THR A 145 -11.99 4.59 -1.72
C THR A 145 -10.90 4.48 -2.77
N LEU A 146 -10.75 3.31 -3.42
CA LEU A 146 -9.86 3.15 -4.57
C LEU A 146 -10.22 4.13 -5.68
N ILE A 147 -9.21 4.76 -6.29
CA ILE A 147 -9.39 5.59 -7.48
C ILE A 147 -9.02 4.80 -8.74
N PRO A 148 -9.47 5.21 -9.95
CA PRO A 148 -9.17 4.49 -11.19
C PRO A 148 -7.68 4.24 -11.41
N GLU A 149 -6.84 5.20 -11.04
CA GLU A 149 -5.38 5.10 -11.13
C GLU A 149 -4.78 4.00 -10.23
N GLN A 150 -5.58 3.44 -9.31
CA GLN A 150 -5.20 2.33 -8.42
C GLN A 150 -5.86 1.01 -8.83
N ALA A 151 -6.52 0.94 -9.99
CA ALA A 151 -7.19 -0.27 -10.49
C ALA A 151 -6.27 -1.49 -10.55
N LEU A 152 -4.96 -1.26 -10.76
CA LEU A 152 -3.96 -2.33 -10.80
C LEU A 152 -3.90 -3.17 -9.52
N ILE A 153 -4.28 -2.60 -8.36
CA ILE A 153 -4.39 -3.35 -7.10
C ILE A 153 -5.44 -4.46 -7.22
N LEU A 154 -6.57 -4.18 -7.87
CA LEU A 154 -7.64 -5.16 -8.05
C LEU A 154 -7.20 -6.28 -8.99
N SER A 155 -6.57 -5.95 -10.12
CA SER A 155 -6.07 -6.97 -11.06
C SER A 155 -4.95 -7.82 -10.46
N ALA A 156 -4.12 -7.24 -9.57
CA ALA A 156 -3.07 -7.98 -8.88
C ALA A 156 -3.62 -8.96 -7.82
N LEU A 157 -4.79 -8.67 -7.24
CA LEU A 157 -5.42 -9.48 -6.19
C LEU A 157 -6.52 -10.42 -6.69
N ILE A 158 -7.08 -10.18 -7.88
CA ILE A 158 -8.23 -10.93 -8.39
C ILE A 158 -7.84 -11.64 -9.67
N GLU A 159 -7.93 -12.96 -9.64
CA GLU A 159 -7.61 -13.83 -10.76
C GLU A 159 -8.48 -13.48 -11.99
N SER A 160 -7.86 -13.44 -13.18
CA SER A 160 -8.52 -13.16 -14.47
C SER A 160 -9.16 -11.76 -14.60
N LEU A 161 -9.03 -10.86 -13.63
CA LEU A 161 -9.51 -9.49 -13.77
C LEU A 161 -8.46 -8.64 -14.50
N SER A 162 -8.75 -8.21 -15.73
CA SER A 162 -7.85 -7.30 -16.47
C SER A 162 -7.82 -5.91 -15.82
N LEU A 163 -6.78 -5.12 -16.13
CA LEU A 163 -6.71 -3.71 -15.72
C LEU A 163 -7.96 -2.92 -16.15
N SER A 164 -8.37 -3.07 -17.41
CA SER A 164 -9.58 -2.44 -17.93
C SER A 164 -10.87 -2.89 -17.22
N GLY A 165 -10.93 -4.17 -16.82
CA GLY A 165 -12.02 -4.70 -16.01
C GLY A 165 -12.03 -4.09 -14.60
N ALA A 166 -10.87 -3.98 -13.97
CA ALA A 166 -10.71 -3.33 -12.68
C ALA A 166 -11.11 -1.84 -12.70
N GLU A 167 -10.70 -1.11 -13.73
CA GLU A 167 -11.13 0.28 -13.96
C GLU A 167 -12.65 0.38 -14.12
N ALA A 168 -13.26 -0.56 -14.87
CA ALA A 168 -14.71 -0.63 -15.04
C ALA A 168 -15.43 -0.94 -13.73
N VAL A 169 -14.89 -1.82 -12.87
CA VAL A 169 -15.44 -2.06 -11.52
C VAL A 169 -15.43 -0.78 -10.68
N ILE A 170 -14.30 -0.04 -10.69
CA ILE A 170 -14.20 1.23 -9.96
C ILE A 170 -15.14 2.28 -10.54
N GLY A 171 -15.27 2.35 -11.86
CA GLY A 171 -16.17 3.28 -12.56
C GLY A 171 -17.66 2.96 -12.36
N ALA A 172 -18.01 1.70 -12.15
CA ALA A 172 -19.37 1.24 -11.85
C ALA A 172 -19.77 1.45 -10.39
N ARG A 173 -18.82 1.79 -9.51
CA ARG A 173 -19.08 2.04 -8.09
C ARG A 173 -20.10 3.17 -7.92
N PRO A 174 -21.19 2.97 -7.14
CA PRO A 174 -22.15 4.03 -6.86
C PRO A 174 -21.49 5.26 -6.21
N GLN A 175 -22.13 6.43 -6.31
CA GLN A 175 -21.63 7.67 -5.70
C GLN A 175 -21.45 7.57 -4.18
N THR A 176 -22.28 6.75 -3.51
CA THR A 176 -22.20 6.47 -2.07
C THR A 176 -21.27 5.29 -1.73
N GLY A 177 -20.66 4.66 -2.74
CA GLY A 177 -19.95 3.39 -2.59
C GLY A 177 -20.86 2.18 -2.75
N PHE A 178 -20.26 0.99 -2.76
CA PHE A 178 -20.96 -0.29 -2.59
C PHE A 178 -21.46 -0.40 -1.14
N ASP A 179 -22.71 -0.83 -0.97
CA ASP A 179 -23.34 -1.00 0.34
C ASP A 179 -22.92 -2.34 0.98
N THR A 180 -22.58 -3.32 0.16
CA THR A 180 -22.09 -4.63 0.59
C THR A 180 -20.86 -5.06 -0.21
N ILE A 181 -20.06 -5.96 0.38
CA ILE A 181 -18.92 -6.54 -0.33
C ILE A 181 -19.37 -7.45 -1.49
N ASP A 182 -20.59 -8.01 -1.40
CA ASP A 182 -21.15 -8.87 -2.44
C ASP A 182 -21.46 -8.09 -3.72
N GLU A 183 -22.00 -6.87 -3.61
CA GLU A 183 -22.22 -5.98 -4.77
C GLU A 183 -20.92 -5.69 -5.52
N PHE A 184 -19.82 -5.46 -4.79
CA PHE A 184 -18.50 -5.29 -5.39
C PHE A 184 -18.09 -6.56 -6.17
N PHE A 185 -18.22 -7.74 -5.57
CA PHE A 185 -17.82 -8.99 -6.23
C PHE A 185 -18.76 -9.39 -7.39
N GLU A 186 -20.02 -8.98 -7.37
CA GLU A 186 -20.90 -9.11 -8.54
C GLU A 186 -20.38 -8.29 -9.72
N GLN A 187 -19.94 -7.04 -9.49
CA GLN A 187 -19.29 -6.22 -10.52
C GLN A 187 -18.00 -6.86 -11.03
N VAL A 188 -17.16 -7.37 -10.13
CA VAL A 188 -15.92 -8.09 -10.49
C VAL A 188 -16.21 -9.28 -11.42
N LYS A 189 -17.20 -10.11 -11.09
CA LYS A 189 -17.59 -11.27 -11.90
C LYS A 189 -18.12 -10.87 -13.28
N GLN A 190 -18.85 -9.76 -13.36
CA GLN A 190 -19.33 -9.21 -14.64
C GLN A 190 -18.15 -8.75 -15.54
N GLN A 191 -17.04 -8.30 -14.94
CA GLN A 191 -15.82 -7.91 -15.65
C GLN A 191 -14.83 -9.08 -15.86
N GLY A 192 -15.24 -10.33 -15.59
CA GLY A 192 -14.44 -11.52 -15.87
C GLY A 192 -13.53 -11.99 -14.74
N GLY A 193 -13.54 -11.31 -13.58
CA GLY A 193 -12.80 -11.78 -12.41
C GLY A 193 -13.32 -13.13 -11.91
N THR A 194 -12.40 -14.03 -11.60
CA THR A 194 -12.70 -15.41 -11.15
C THR A 194 -12.14 -15.66 -9.76
N ASN A 195 -12.47 -16.81 -9.18
CA ASN A 195 -11.96 -17.26 -7.87
C ASN A 195 -12.17 -16.24 -6.73
N THR A 196 -13.24 -15.43 -6.83
CA THR A 196 -13.51 -14.30 -5.92
C THR A 196 -13.67 -14.71 -4.46
N ASP A 197 -14.18 -15.92 -4.21
CA ASP A 197 -14.43 -16.40 -2.85
C ASP A 197 -13.13 -16.63 -2.08
N SER A 198 -12.04 -16.98 -2.77
CA SER A 198 -10.72 -17.19 -2.15
C SER A 198 -10.05 -15.89 -1.69
N VAL A 199 -10.40 -14.77 -2.32
CA VAL A 199 -9.80 -13.45 -2.05
C VAL A 199 -10.76 -12.51 -1.32
N LYS A 200 -12.00 -12.93 -1.07
CA LYS A 200 -13.05 -12.09 -0.47
C LYS A 200 -12.63 -11.46 0.86
N SER A 201 -11.86 -12.16 1.68
CA SER A 201 -11.35 -11.67 2.97
C SER A 201 -10.30 -10.55 2.84
N LEU A 202 -9.70 -10.38 1.66
CA LEU A 202 -8.69 -9.36 1.39
C LEU A 202 -9.32 -8.00 1.06
N PHE A 203 -10.65 -7.89 1.05
CA PHE A 203 -11.37 -6.68 0.69
C PHE A 203 -12.36 -6.26 1.78
N SER A 204 -12.65 -4.96 1.81
CA SER A 204 -13.59 -4.32 2.72
C SER A 204 -14.29 -3.17 2.01
N ILE A 205 -15.41 -2.72 2.56
CA ILE A 205 -16.12 -1.49 2.15
C ILE A 205 -15.95 -0.36 3.18
N LYS A 206 -15.14 -0.61 4.22
CA LYS A 206 -14.84 0.30 5.34
C LYS A 206 -13.33 0.31 5.61
N SER A 207 -12.87 1.37 6.28
CA SER A 207 -11.48 1.51 6.70
C SER A 207 -11.39 1.94 8.16
N GLU A 208 -10.31 1.50 8.80
CA GLU A 208 -9.89 1.85 10.15
C GLU A 208 -8.59 2.68 10.14
N TYR A 209 -7.90 2.80 9.00
CA TYR A 209 -6.58 3.44 8.93
C TYR A 209 -6.56 4.63 7.98
N PHE A 210 -6.09 5.78 8.47
CA PHE A 210 -6.15 7.04 7.74
C PHE A 210 -4.84 7.81 7.84
N LYS A 211 -4.46 8.46 6.75
CA LYS A 211 -3.37 9.43 6.70
C LYS A 211 -3.96 10.84 6.67
N LEU A 212 -3.69 11.61 7.71
CA LEU A 212 -4.01 13.03 7.78
C LEU A 212 -2.77 13.85 7.45
N GLN A 213 -2.83 14.62 6.37
CA GLN A 213 -1.81 15.57 5.97
C GLN A 213 -2.30 16.96 6.31
N THR A 214 -1.59 17.65 7.17
CA THR A 214 -1.91 19.01 7.61
C THR A 214 -0.85 19.99 7.17
N GLN A 215 -1.29 21.18 6.77
CA GLN A 215 -0.41 22.29 6.48
C GLN A 215 -0.91 23.53 7.20
N ALA A 216 -0.03 24.18 7.96
CA ALA A 216 -0.27 25.49 8.54
C ALA A 216 0.58 26.53 7.82
N ASN A 217 -0.05 27.59 7.33
CA ASN A 217 0.63 28.76 6.80
C ASN A 217 0.41 29.92 7.78
N PHE A 218 1.48 30.51 8.28
CA PHE A 218 1.45 31.65 9.19
C PHE A 218 2.48 32.68 8.73
N VAL A 219 2.00 33.84 8.25
CA VAL A 219 2.85 34.83 7.56
C VAL A 219 3.66 34.13 6.44
N ASP A 220 4.98 34.02 6.57
CA ASP A 220 5.88 33.37 5.60
C ASP A 220 6.31 31.95 6.04
N LEU A 221 5.81 31.45 7.17
CA LEU A 221 6.13 30.13 7.70
C LEU A 221 5.13 29.09 7.19
N ARG A 222 5.66 28.04 6.58
CA ARG A 222 4.91 26.83 6.20
C ARG A 222 5.33 25.67 7.09
N PHE A 223 4.36 25.09 7.78
CA PHE A 223 4.55 23.87 8.55
C PHE A 223 3.72 22.74 7.94
N SER A 224 4.36 21.59 7.69
CA SER A 224 3.70 20.39 7.19
C SER A 224 3.84 19.26 8.20
N MET A 225 2.75 18.54 8.44
CA MET A 225 2.74 17.37 9.31
C MET A 225 1.87 16.27 8.72
N THR A 226 2.40 15.05 8.69
CA THR A 226 1.65 13.84 8.35
C THR A 226 1.39 13.04 9.62
N THR A 227 0.14 12.67 9.86
CA THR A 227 -0.29 11.84 10.98
C THR A 227 -0.93 10.57 10.45
N LEU A 228 -0.53 9.42 10.96
CA LEU A 228 -1.19 8.14 10.70
C LEU A 228 -2.13 7.84 11.87
N LEU A 229 -3.39 7.58 11.55
CA LEU A 229 -4.49 7.43 12.47
C LEU A 229 -5.05 6.02 12.37
N HIS A 230 -5.40 5.45 13.51
CA HIS A 230 -6.21 4.24 13.62
C HIS A 230 -7.53 4.61 14.31
N ALA A 231 -8.62 4.55 13.55
CA ALA A 231 -9.97 4.89 13.96
C ALA A 231 -10.83 3.62 14.00
N LYS A 232 -11.20 3.17 15.21
CA LYS A 232 -11.93 1.93 15.43
C LYS A 232 -12.95 2.10 16.54
N ASP A 233 -14.17 1.62 16.32
CA ASP A 233 -15.27 1.66 17.30
C ASP A 233 -15.57 3.06 17.88
N GLY A 234 -15.29 4.11 17.10
CA GLY A 234 -15.47 5.52 17.50
C GLY A 234 -14.25 6.15 18.19
N ASP A 235 -13.25 5.34 18.57
CA ASP A 235 -11.99 5.82 19.13
C ASP A 235 -10.97 6.09 18.04
N VAL A 236 -10.20 7.18 18.19
CA VAL A 236 -9.12 7.55 17.25
C VAL A 236 -7.81 7.62 18.01
N THR A 237 -6.84 6.82 17.55
CA THR A 237 -5.48 6.78 18.07
C THR A 237 -4.47 7.21 17.01
N ILE A 238 -3.35 7.74 17.48
CA ILE A 238 -2.26 8.19 16.61
C ILE A 238 -1.19 7.11 16.60
N LEU A 239 -0.92 6.55 15.42
CA LEU A 239 0.12 5.55 15.22
C LEU A 239 1.49 6.20 15.05
N ALA A 240 1.55 7.27 14.25
CA ALA A 240 2.79 7.97 13.95
C ALA A 240 2.55 9.44 13.58
N ARG A 241 3.56 10.27 13.81
CA ARG A 241 3.63 11.64 13.29
C ARG A 241 4.97 11.86 12.62
N LYS A 242 4.93 12.47 11.44
CA LYS A 242 6.11 12.94 10.71
C LYS A 242 6.00 14.44 10.52
N PHE A 243 7.02 15.16 10.98
CA PHE A 243 7.15 16.60 10.81
C PHE A 243 8.04 16.89 9.61
N GLY A 244 7.62 17.84 8.78
CA GLY A 244 8.36 18.21 7.57
C GLY A 244 8.19 17.24 6.40
N GLY A 245 8.75 17.64 5.27
CA GLY A 245 8.58 17.01 3.96
C GLY A 245 7.86 17.94 2.99
N VAL A 246 8.49 18.21 1.84
CA VAL A 246 7.81 18.65 0.63
C VAL A 246 7.34 17.36 -0.03
N GLN A 247 6.03 17.22 -0.28
CA GLN A 247 5.53 16.20 -1.19
C GLN A 247 5.41 16.82 -2.57
#